data_AF-W1IBV9-F1
#
_entry.id   AF-W1IBV9-F1
#
_cell.length_a   1.000
_cell.length_b   1.000
_cell.length_c   1.000
_cell.angle_alpha   90.00
_cell.angle_beta   90.00
_cell.angle_gamma   90.00
#
_symmetry.space_group_name_H-M   'P 1'
#
loop_
_entity.id
_entity.type
_entity.pdbx_description
1 polymer ?
#
loop_
_entity_poly.entity_id
_entity_poly.type
_entity_poly.pdbx_seq_one_letter_code
_entity_poly.pdbx_strand_id
1 'polypeptide(L)'
;MEVNDPSMTILAEGHQWYWSYQYPDFIDSNEEFIEFDSYIVPDSDLEDGGLRMLEVDNRVIVPELTHIRFVITSGDVIHNK
;
A
#
# COMPACT_ATOMS: atom_id res chain seq x y z
N MET A 1 -15.02 15.56 8.52
CA MET A 1 -15.58 16.22 7.33
C MET A 1 -14.95 15.52 6.15
N GLU A 2 -15.75 14.88 5.31
CA GLU A 2 -15.23 14.27 4.08
C GLU A 2 -14.75 15.42 3.16
N VAL A 3 -13.52 15.33 2.68
CA VAL A 3 -13.02 16.24 1.65
C VAL A 3 -13.65 15.79 0.33
N ASN A 4 -14.52 16.64 -0.23
CA ASN A 4 -15.31 16.28 -1.42
C ASN A 4 -14.48 16.21 -2.71
N ASP A 5 -13.23 16.66 -2.69
CA ASP A 5 -12.34 16.69 -3.86
C ASP A 5 -10.89 16.32 -3.45
N PRO A 6 -10.54 15.02 -3.39
CA PRO A 6 -9.19 14.59 -3.08
C PRO A 6 -8.25 14.89 -4.26
N SER A 7 -7.02 15.27 -3.97
CA SER A 7 -6.00 15.52 -4.99
C SER A 7 -5.32 14.24 -5.50
N MET A 8 -5.53 13.11 -4.81
CA MET A 8 -4.99 11.80 -5.14
C MET A 8 -5.83 10.70 -4.49
N THR A 9 -5.99 9.57 -5.18
CA THR A 9 -6.58 8.34 -4.66
C THR A 9 -5.52 7.24 -4.56
N ILE A 10 -5.56 6.47 -3.46
CA ILE A 10 -4.77 5.25 -3.27
C ILE A 10 -5.75 4.13 -2.95
N LEU A 11 -5.71 3.04 -3.72
CA LEU A 11 -6.39 1.80 -3.38
C LEU A 11 -5.46 0.98 -2.49
N ALA A 12 -5.96 0.51 -1.36
CA ALA A 12 -5.24 -0.37 -0.44
C ALA A 12 -6.01 -1.67 -0.27
N GLU A 13 -5.43 -2.78 -0.70
CA GLU A 13 -6.01 -4.11 -0.58
C GLU A 13 -5.26 -4.92 0.48
N GLY A 14 -5.98 -5.34 1.52
CA GLY A 14 -5.44 -6.20 2.56
C GLY A 14 -5.55 -7.67 2.18
N HIS A 15 -4.41 -8.37 2.15
CA HIS A 15 -4.32 -9.81 1.96
C HIS A 15 -3.93 -10.52 3.25
N GLN A 16 -3.89 -11.85 3.22
CA GLN A 16 -3.30 -12.60 4.31
C GLN A 16 -1.78 -12.34 4.34
N TRP A 17 -1.35 -11.55 5.33
CA TRP A 17 0.05 -11.22 5.68
C TRP A 17 0.75 -10.10 4.91
N TYR A 18 0.09 -9.47 3.93
CA TYR A 18 0.66 -8.35 3.19
C TYR A 18 -0.42 -7.39 2.71
N TRP A 19 0.01 -6.24 2.20
CA TRP A 19 -0.86 -5.22 1.62
C TRP A 19 -0.44 -4.92 0.19
N SER A 20 -1.41 -4.76 -0.70
CA SER A 20 -1.18 -4.27 -2.06
C SER A 20 -1.70 -2.86 -2.19
N TYR A 21 -0.95 -2.00 -2.86
CA TYR A 21 -1.30 -0.61 -3.08
C TYR A 21 -1.28 -0.28 -4.56
N GLN A 22 -2.29 0.46 -5.02
CA GLN A 22 -2.39 0.96 -6.39
C GLN A 22 -2.66 2.46 -6.39
N TYR A 23 -1.99 3.18 -7.29
CA TYR A 23 -2.22 4.60 -7.56
C TYR A 23 -2.98 4.76 -8.90
N PRO A 24 -4.33 4.66 -8.91
CA PRO A 24 -5.11 4.64 -10.14
C PRO A 24 -5.07 5.96 -10.94
N ASP A 25 -4.64 7.07 -10.31
CA ASP A 25 -4.50 8.36 -10.97
C ASP A 25 -3.21 8.47 -11.81
N PHE A 26 -2.29 7.49 -11.72
CA PHE A 26 -0.97 7.52 -12.34
C PHE A 26 -0.71 6.27 -13.16
N ILE A 27 -0.18 6.49 -14.37
CA ILE A 27 0.17 5.45 -15.32
C ILE A 27 1.68 5.50 -15.56
N ASP A 28 2.32 4.35 -15.62
CA ASP A 28 3.75 4.21 -15.88
C ASP A 28 4.09 4.29 -17.38
N SER A 29 5.36 4.04 -17.74
CA SER A 29 5.79 4.05 -19.15
C SER A 29 5.22 2.92 -20.00
N ASN A 30 4.67 1.89 -19.38
CA ASN A 30 4.11 0.70 -20.02
C ASN A 30 2.58 0.80 -20.20
N GLU A 31 2.00 1.97 -19.89
CA GLU A 31 0.56 2.21 -19.91
C GLU A 31 -0.22 1.43 -18.84
N GLU A 32 0.44 1.03 -17.74
CA GLU A 32 -0.17 0.33 -16.61
C GLU A 32 -0.26 1.24 -15.36
N PHE A 33 -1.22 0.95 -14.47
CA PHE A 33 -1.28 1.65 -13.18
C PHE A 33 -0.06 1.31 -12.33
N ILE A 34 0.40 2.28 -11.55
CA ILE A 34 1.45 2.02 -10.57
C ILE A 34 0.86 1.17 -9.44
N GLU A 35 1.35 -0.05 -9.27
CA GLU A 35 0.95 -0.96 -8.20
C GLU A 35 2.12 -1.78 -7.66
N PHE A 36 2.02 -2.17 -6.39
CA PHE A 36 3.04 -2.98 -5.72
C PHE A 36 2.50 -3.64 -4.44
N ASP A 37 3.15 -4.73 -4.03
CA ASP A 37 2.92 -5.40 -2.76
C ASP A 37 3.92 -4.93 -1.69
N SER A 38 3.46 -4.88 -0.45
CA SER A 38 4.21 -4.47 0.73
C SER A 38 4.16 -5.58 1.79
N TYR A 39 5.31 -6.21 2.00
CA TYR A 39 5.52 -7.32 2.95
C TYR A 39 6.34 -6.84 4.14
N ILE A 40 6.07 -7.39 5.33
CA ILE A 40 6.91 -7.17 6.50
C ILE A 40 8.31 -7.73 6.24
N VAL A 41 9.35 -6.93 6.50
CA VAL A 41 10.74 -7.38 6.43
C VAL A 41 11.00 -8.40 7.55
N PRO A 42 11.46 -9.62 7.23
CA PRO A 42 11.78 -10.63 8.24
C PRO A 42 12.92 -10.18 9.16
N ASP A 43 12.90 -10.64 10.42
CA ASP A 43 13.93 -10.31 11.41
C ASP A 43 15.36 -10.65 10.95
N SER A 44 15.53 -11.64 10.07
CA SER A 44 16.84 -12.01 9.50
C SER A 44 17.40 -11.00 8.51
N ASP A 45 16.51 -10.21 7.90
CA ASP A 45 16.81 -9.30 6.78
C ASP A 45 16.68 -7.83 7.23
N LEU A 46 16.40 -7.59 8.51
CA LEU A 46 16.36 -6.25 9.10
C LEU A 46 17.77 -5.66 9.18
N GLU A 47 17.93 -4.46 8.62
CA GLU A 47 19.14 -3.65 8.78
C GLU A 47 19.29 -3.11 10.21
N ASP A 48 20.53 -2.78 10.61
CA ASP A 48 20.80 -2.17 11.91
C ASP A 48 20.02 -0.86 12.08
N GLY A 49 19.18 -0.80 13.12
CA GLY A 49 18.29 0.33 13.38
C GLY A 49 16.88 0.17 12.80
N GLY A 50 16.63 -0.88 12.02
CA GLY A 50 15.29 -1.24 11.54
C GLY A 50 14.33 -1.61 12.67
N LEU A 51 13.05 -1.26 12.48
CA LEU A 51 12.00 -1.54 13.45
C LEU A 51 11.33 -2.89 13.20
N ARG A 52 11.58 -3.82 14.13
CA ARG A 52 10.97 -5.16 14.12
C ARG A 52 9.44 -5.08 14.03
N MET A 53 8.84 -5.84 13.11
CA MET A 53 7.39 -5.89 12.82
C MET A 53 6.77 -4.59 12.28
N LEU A 54 7.58 -3.58 11.91
CA LEU A 54 7.11 -2.31 11.36
C LEU A 54 7.75 -1.98 10.01
N GLU A 55 8.94 -2.52 9.74
CA GLU A 55 9.57 -2.37 8.43
C GLU A 55 8.88 -3.20 7.36
N VAL A 56 8.80 -2.62 6.16
CA VAL A 56 8.28 -3.24 4.95
C VAL A 56 9.25 -3.06 3.80
N ASP A 57 9.23 -3.98 2.84
CA ASP A 57 10.08 -3.96 1.65
C ASP A 57 9.75 -2.79 0.72
N ASN A 58 8.47 -2.55 0.46
CA ASN A 58 7.98 -1.45 -0.36
C ASN A 58 7.06 -0.55 0.48
N ARG A 59 7.48 0.69 0.70
CA ARG A 59 6.72 1.68 1.48
C ARG A 59 5.76 2.44 0.58
N VAL A 60 4.54 2.68 1.06
CA VAL A 60 3.62 3.63 0.43
C VAL A 60 4.20 5.04 0.56
N ILE A 61 4.33 5.73 -0.58
CA ILE A 61 4.86 7.08 -0.63
C ILE A 61 3.73 8.02 -0.99
N VAL A 62 3.61 9.10 -0.22
CA VAL A 62 2.55 10.09 -0.38
C VAL A 62 3.13 11.51 -0.36
N PRO A 63 2.58 12.46 -1.13
CA PRO A 63 2.95 13.86 -1.02
C PRO A 63 2.46 14.45 0.30
N GLU A 64 3.29 15.27 0.93
CA GLU A 64 2.88 16.05 2.09
C GLU A 64 1.87 17.14 1.72
N LEU A 65 1.12 17.64 2.72
CA LEU A 65 0.18 18.76 2.59
C LEU A 65 -0.90 18.58 1.50
N THR A 66 -1.20 17.34 1.16
CA THR A 66 -2.13 16.98 0.08
C THR A 66 -3.28 16.17 0.64
N HIS A 67 -4.52 16.47 0.22
CA HIS A 67 -5.68 15.65 0.60
C HIS A 67 -5.71 14.37 -0.24
N ILE A 68 -5.50 13.24 0.42
CA ILE A 68 -5.44 11.92 -0.21
C ILE A 68 -6.64 11.10 0.23
N ARG A 69 -7.33 10.47 -0.72
CA ARG A 69 -8.38 9.50 -0.46
C ARG A 69 -7.78 8.09 -0.45
N PHE A 70 -7.90 7.40 0.67
CA PHE A 70 -7.67 5.96 0.73
C PHE A 70 -8.97 5.22 0.50
N VAL A 71 -8.98 4.29 -0.46
CA VAL A 71 -10.07 3.34 -0.64
C VAL A 71 -9.52 1.98 -0.20
N ILE A 72 -10.05 1.48 0.91
CA ILE A 72 -9.52 0.27 1.55
C ILE A 72 -10.48 -0.88 1.28
N THR A 73 -9.95 -2.00 0.79
CA THR A 73 -10.65 -3.27 0.55
C THR A 73 -9.80 -4.45 1.04
N SER A 74 -10.32 -5.66 0.96
CA SER A 74 -9.58 -6.89 1.30
C SER A 74 -9.84 -7.98 0.27
N GLY A 75 -8.79 -8.72 -0.07
CA GLY A 75 -8.78 -9.71 -1.15
C GLY A 75 -9.21 -11.13 -0.74
N ASP A 76 -9.13 -11.52 0.54
CA ASP A 76 -9.73 -12.79 1.01
C ASP A 76 -9.70 -13.00 2.54
N VAL A 77 -10.67 -13.78 3.03
CA VAL A 77 -10.43 -15.16 3.54
C VAL A 77 -11.74 -15.99 3.49
N ILE A 78 -11.85 -16.91 2.52
CA ILE A 78 -12.38 -18.26 2.75
C ILE A 78 -11.19 -19.22 2.85
N HIS A 79 -10.88 -19.66 4.07
CA HIS A 79 -10.02 -20.81 4.29
C HIS A 79 -10.84 -22.08 4.61
N ASN A 80 -10.54 -23.13 3.84
CA ASN A 80 -10.80 -24.57 3.98
C ASN A 80 -11.95 -25.23 3.18
N LYS A 81 -11.57 -26.21 2.35
CA LYS A 81 -12.28 -27.47 2.16
C LYS A 81 -11.30 -28.63 2.37
#